data_AF-A0A7W1A2D4-F1
#
_entry.id   AF-A0A7W1A2D4-F1
#
_cell.length_a   1.000
_cell.length_b   1.000
_cell.length_c   1.000
_cell.angle_alpha   90.00
_cell.angle_beta   90.00
_cell.angle_gamma   90.00
#
_symmetry.space_group_name_H-M   'P 1'
#
loop_
_entity.id
_entity.type
_entity.pdbx_description
1 polymer ?
#
loop_
_entity_poly.entity_id
_entity_poly.type
_entity_poly.pdbx_seq_one_letter_code
_entity_poly.pdbx_strand_id
1 'polypeptide(L)'
;MIRFIATVGVTATLATVIVLKTFGSPSAEANPSPEPSNVSLEPIQIAQAETGSATPQPAKAAEAPDTNPALGSGAGATPQPPAGSAAPAPTGPGPTTTTGTVTSGAGSAAGAAPGEMTWYDKLVNRPIHEEGNYWMPKSVNTVTDDSDFMFFSVLGLSVFFFFAIAAAVIYFTIKYRHRPGHKAEPSAAHNDALEVTWTVIPTIICVFLFYYGWRAYIHIVTPPQKAVEINVLAMRWSWNFTHANGVEDSDLHVPVNMPVRLVMTSTDVLHAFYVPVLRTKQDIIPRRYTYAWFNATKPGTYRLHCAEYCGTNHSQMGITGPTPEWPGGRRAVVVVHEPGGYERYLADKAASSSNMEPDKLGKMLYEKKGCNACHTTDGGARVGPTFQGQFGTEITLADNTKVKVDENYIRESLLSPQAKSRAGFPPSMPSFEGQLKEKEIEGIIAFIKSLK
;
A
#
# COMPACT_ATOMS: atom_id res chain seq x y z
N MET A 1 -13.91 -34.92 -40.74
CA MET A 1 -12.97 -34.54 -39.66
C MET A 1 -11.92 -33.53 -40.13
N ILE A 2 -10.86 -33.92 -40.87
CA ILE A 2 -9.71 -33.04 -41.21
C ILE A 2 -10.13 -31.69 -41.87
N ARG A 3 -11.08 -31.70 -42.82
CA ARG A 3 -11.56 -30.48 -43.48
C ARG A 3 -12.35 -29.51 -42.58
N PHE A 4 -12.90 -29.95 -41.45
CA PHE A 4 -13.65 -29.08 -40.54
C PHE A 4 -12.73 -28.39 -39.52
N ILE A 5 -11.69 -29.10 -39.07
CA ILE A 5 -10.62 -28.56 -38.22
C ILE A 5 -9.89 -27.41 -38.93
N ALA A 6 -9.63 -27.54 -40.24
CA ALA A 6 -9.03 -26.47 -41.03
C ALA A 6 -9.89 -25.19 -41.07
N THR A 7 -11.22 -25.30 -41.25
CA THR A 7 -12.10 -24.13 -41.37
C THR A 7 -12.28 -23.38 -40.04
N VAL A 8 -12.40 -24.11 -38.92
CA VAL A 8 -12.52 -23.51 -37.58
C VAL A 8 -11.19 -22.91 -37.10
N GLY A 9 -10.05 -23.55 -37.43
CA GLY A 9 -8.73 -22.99 -37.15
C GLY A 9 -8.45 -21.68 -37.90
N VAL A 10 -8.90 -21.56 -39.15
CA VAL A 10 -8.70 -20.33 -39.95
C VAL A 10 -9.56 -19.17 -39.44
N THR A 11 -10.82 -19.40 -39.03
CA THR A 11 -11.67 -18.30 -38.50
C THR A 11 -11.25 -17.83 -37.11
N ALA A 12 -10.81 -18.74 -36.22
CA ALA A 12 -10.21 -18.36 -34.94
C ALA A 12 -8.93 -17.52 -35.15
N THR A 13 -8.05 -17.95 -36.06
CA THR A 13 -6.83 -17.22 -36.41
C THR A 13 -7.14 -15.83 -36.97
N LEU A 14 -8.17 -15.68 -37.80
CA LEU A 14 -8.58 -14.37 -38.34
C LEU A 14 -9.06 -13.42 -37.24
N ALA A 15 -9.83 -13.91 -36.28
CA ALA A 15 -10.27 -13.10 -35.13
C ALA A 15 -9.08 -12.62 -34.28
N THR A 16 -8.12 -13.49 -33.98
CA THR A 16 -6.89 -13.13 -33.26
C THR A 16 -6.03 -12.12 -34.02
N VAL A 17 -5.89 -12.27 -35.35
CA VAL A 17 -5.12 -11.33 -36.20
C VAL A 17 -5.81 -9.96 -36.31
N ILE A 18 -7.14 -9.90 -36.31
CA ILE A 18 -7.88 -8.63 -36.30
C ILE A 18 -7.65 -7.90 -34.96
N VAL A 19 -7.76 -8.60 -33.82
CA VAL A 19 -7.47 -8.00 -32.50
C VAL A 19 -6.02 -7.50 -32.41
N LEU A 20 -5.05 -8.29 -32.86
CA LEU A 20 -3.61 -7.92 -32.88
C LEU A 20 -3.28 -6.76 -33.84
N LYS A 21 -4.08 -6.52 -34.90
CA LYS A 21 -3.88 -5.39 -35.82
C LYS A 21 -4.62 -4.12 -35.40
N THR A 22 -5.71 -4.23 -34.63
CA THR A 22 -6.46 -3.07 -34.14
C THR A 22 -5.81 -2.43 -32.91
N PHE A 23 -5.07 -3.20 -32.11
CA PHE A 23 -4.31 -2.72 -30.95
C PHE A 23 -2.83 -3.03 -31.16
N GLY A 24 -2.07 -2.00 -31.57
CA GLY A 24 -0.67 -2.15 -31.96
C GLY A 24 0.20 -2.78 -30.87
N SER A 25 1.01 -3.77 -31.24
CA SER A 25 1.96 -4.43 -30.35
C SER A 25 3.06 -3.46 -29.89
N PRO A 26 3.34 -3.34 -28.58
CA PRO A 26 4.49 -2.57 -28.11
C PRO A 26 5.79 -3.32 -28.45
N SER A 27 6.67 -2.67 -29.21
CA SER A 27 8.01 -3.18 -29.51
C SER A 27 8.86 -3.16 -28.24
N ALA A 28 9.15 -4.33 -27.68
CA ALA A 28 10.17 -4.49 -26.65
C ALA A 28 11.49 -4.92 -27.29
N GLU A 29 12.45 -4.01 -27.37
CA GLU A 29 13.85 -4.38 -27.68
C GLU A 29 14.42 -5.15 -26.49
N ALA A 30 14.67 -6.44 -26.69
CA ALA A 30 15.30 -7.29 -25.69
C ALA A 30 16.82 -7.10 -25.71
N ASN A 31 17.37 -6.50 -24.65
CA ASN A 31 18.81 -6.57 -24.39
C ASN A 31 19.19 -8.01 -23.98
N PRO A 32 20.31 -8.57 -24.47
CA PRO A 32 20.72 -9.93 -24.13
C PRO A 32 21.20 -10.02 -22.66
N SER A 33 20.76 -11.07 -21.97
CA SER A 33 21.20 -11.39 -20.61
C SER A 33 22.66 -11.87 -20.59
N PRO A 34 23.48 -11.52 -19.58
CA PRO A 34 24.80 -12.11 -19.39
C PRO A 34 24.67 -13.57 -18.88
N GLU A 35 25.63 -14.42 -19.28
CA GLU A 35 25.69 -15.82 -18.83
C GLU A 35 25.94 -15.96 -17.32
N PRO A 36 25.44 -17.03 -16.67
CA PRO A 36 25.68 -17.28 -15.26
C PRO A 36 27.10 -17.82 -15.02
N SER A 37 27.82 -17.20 -14.08
CA SER A 37 29.08 -17.74 -13.56
C SER A 37 28.83 -18.94 -12.64
N ASN A 38 29.53 -20.05 -12.90
CA ASN A 38 29.49 -21.23 -12.04
C ASN A 38 30.15 -20.93 -10.69
N VAL A 39 29.38 -21.05 -9.60
CA VAL A 39 29.90 -21.12 -8.23
C VAL A 39 29.48 -22.46 -7.63
N SER A 40 30.46 -23.32 -7.38
CA SER A 40 30.25 -24.62 -6.75
C SER A 40 29.92 -24.45 -5.26
N LEU A 41 28.86 -25.13 -4.80
CA LEU A 41 28.49 -25.18 -3.38
C LEU A 41 29.07 -26.45 -2.74
N GLU A 42 29.95 -26.31 -1.75
CA GLU A 42 30.30 -27.41 -0.85
C GLU A 42 29.22 -27.60 0.24
N PRO A 43 28.93 -28.83 0.66
CA PRO A 43 27.87 -29.11 1.63
C PRO A 43 28.31 -28.83 3.08
N ILE A 44 27.50 -28.03 3.78
CA ILE A 44 27.66 -27.76 5.22
C ILE A 44 27.25 -29.00 6.02
N GLN A 45 28.15 -29.52 6.87
CA GLN A 45 27.81 -30.57 7.85
C GLN A 45 27.07 -29.98 9.05
N ILE A 46 25.95 -30.61 9.42
CA ILE A 46 25.20 -30.29 10.64
C ILE A 46 25.68 -31.21 11.77
N ALA A 47 26.33 -30.64 12.79
CA ALA A 47 26.66 -31.35 14.03
C ALA A 47 25.45 -31.33 14.99
N GLN A 48 25.17 -32.47 15.62
CA GLN A 48 24.13 -32.58 16.65
C GLN A 48 24.64 -32.00 17.99
N ALA A 49 23.78 -31.32 18.74
CA ALA A 49 24.10 -30.78 20.05
C ALA A 49 23.63 -31.73 21.17
N GLU A 50 24.57 -32.22 21.98
CA GLU A 50 24.29 -32.83 23.28
C GLU A 50 24.45 -31.83 24.42
N THR A 51 23.89 -32.16 25.58
CA THR A 51 23.70 -31.27 26.73
C THR A 51 24.88 -31.30 27.72
N GLY A 52 25.26 -30.14 28.25
CA GLY A 52 26.25 -30.04 29.34
C GLY A 52 26.34 -28.63 29.92
N SER A 53 26.38 -28.51 31.26
CA SER A 53 26.40 -27.24 31.99
C SER A 53 27.80 -26.86 32.51
N ALA A 54 28.15 -25.57 32.49
CA ALA A 54 29.11 -24.95 33.42
C ALA A 54 29.07 -23.40 33.37
N THR A 55 29.51 -22.79 34.47
CA THR A 55 29.43 -21.37 34.87
C THR A 55 30.54 -20.48 34.24
N PRO A 56 30.42 -19.13 34.13
CA PRO A 56 31.32 -18.31 33.29
C PRO A 56 32.39 -17.49 34.04
N GLN A 57 33.53 -17.22 33.37
CA GLN A 57 34.48 -16.12 33.67
C GLN A 57 35.44 -15.85 32.46
N PRO A 58 36.26 -14.76 32.40
CA PRO A 58 35.95 -13.69 31.45
C PRO A 58 37.04 -13.32 30.42
N ALA A 59 36.66 -12.34 29.59
CA ALA A 59 37.31 -11.69 28.44
C ALA A 59 38.86 -11.58 28.35
N LYS A 60 39.34 -11.55 27.10
CA LYS A 60 40.60 -10.89 26.69
C LYS A 60 40.41 -10.16 25.36
N ALA A 61 41.02 -8.98 25.24
CA ALA A 61 41.02 -8.15 24.04
C ALA A 61 42.13 -8.55 23.06
N ALA A 62 42.02 -8.12 21.80
CA ALA A 62 43.07 -8.16 20.79
C ALA A 62 43.08 -6.85 19.97
N GLU A 63 44.28 -6.41 19.60
CA GLU A 63 44.56 -5.08 19.04
C GLU A 63 44.33 -4.96 17.53
N ALA A 64 44.25 -3.71 17.06
CA ALA A 64 44.36 -3.35 15.65
C ALA A 64 45.84 -3.08 15.26
N PRO A 65 46.18 -3.14 13.96
CA PRO A 65 47.36 -2.45 13.45
C PRO A 65 47.00 -1.39 12.40
N ASP A 66 47.43 -0.16 12.64
CA ASP A 66 47.67 0.82 11.58
C ASP A 66 48.89 0.39 10.74
N THR A 67 48.90 0.70 9.44
CA THR A 67 50.06 1.35 8.77
C THR A 67 49.74 1.75 7.34
N ASN A 68 50.13 2.98 7.00
CA ASN A 68 50.15 3.53 5.65
C ASN A 68 51.62 3.78 5.26
N PRO A 69 52.01 3.64 3.99
CA PRO A 69 52.84 4.71 3.42
C PRO A 69 52.45 5.11 1.99
N ALA A 70 52.89 6.32 1.62
CA ALA A 70 52.38 7.08 0.49
C ALA A 70 53.29 7.13 -0.75
N LEU A 71 52.72 7.72 -1.82
CA LEU A 71 53.37 8.50 -2.89
C LEU A 71 54.20 7.77 -3.99
N GLY A 72 53.74 7.97 -5.23
CA GLY A 72 54.50 7.76 -6.48
C GLY A 72 53.82 8.49 -7.64
N SER A 73 54.53 9.37 -8.34
CA SER A 73 54.01 10.27 -9.38
C SER A 73 54.27 9.78 -10.81
N GLY A 74 53.43 10.19 -11.77
CA GLY A 74 53.68 9.97 -13.21
C GLY A 74 52.53 10.43 -14.11
N ALA A 75 52.80 11.30 -15.08
CA ALA A 75 51.80 11.89 -15.99
C ALA A 75 51.80 11.23 -17.39
N GLY A 76 50.71 11.34 -18.15
CA GLY A 76 50.72 10.97 -19.57
C GLY A 76 49.38 10.89 -20.32
N ALA A 77 49.03 11.98 -21.02
CA ALA A 77 48.24 12.07 -22.27
C ALA A 77 46.78 11.52 -22.36
N THR A 78 45.89 12.41 -22.81
CA THR A 78 44.57 12.12 -23.41
C THR A 78 44.68 11.85 -24.93
N PRO A 79 43.58 11.37 -25.55
CA PRO A 79 43.06 12.10 -26.72
C PRO A 79 41.55 12.39 -26.66
N GLN A 80 41.12 13.40 -27.42
CA GLN A 80 39.80 14.01 -27.45
C GLN A 80 38.98 13.55 -28.70
N PRO A 81 37.63 13.54 -28.68
CA PRO A 81 36.80 13.19 -29.84
C PRO A 81 36.67 14.34 -30.88
N PRO A 82 36.26 14.03 -32.14
CA PRO A 82 36.00 15.02 -33.18
C PRO A 82 34.64 15.73 -33.03
N ALA A 83 34.46 16.87 -33.71
CA ALA A 83 33.40 17.86 -33.45
C ALA A 83 32.76 18.48 -34.71
N GLY A 84 31.70 19.26 -34.51
CA GLY A 84 31.06 20.20 -35.46
C GLY A 84 29.62 19.82 -35.86
N SER A 85 28.67 20.73 -36.12
CA SER A 85 28.52 22.20 -35.93
C SER A 85 27.01 22.54 -36.07
N ALA A 86 26.44 23.75 -35.87
CA ALA A 86 26.93 25.12 -35.59
C ALA A 86 25.85 25.92 -34.79
N ALA A 87 25.92 27.27 -34.79
CA ALA A 87 24.88 28.22 -34.34
C ALA A 87 24.68 29.33 -35.41
N PRO A 88 23.84 30.39 -35.26
CA PRO A 88 24.02 31.46 -34.25
C PRO A 88 22.73 32.14 -33.69
N ALA A 89 22.92 33.11 -32.78
CA ALA A 89 21.91 34.03 -32.24
C ALA A 89 22.19 35.50 -32.65
N PRO A 90 21.36 36.48 -32.24
CA PRO A 90 21.90 37.78 -31.79
C PRO A 90 21.16 38.39 -30.55
N THR A 91 21.85 38.71 -29.43
CA THR A 91 22.49 39.99 -28.99
C THR A 91 21.62 40.97 -28.15
N GLY A 92 22.10 41.36 -26.96
CA GLY A 92 21.60 42.50 -26.14
C GLY A 92 22.20 42.51 -24.70
N PRO A 93 22.69 43.64 -24.12
CA PRO A 93 23.70 43.60 -23.03
C PRO A 93 23.24 43.93 -21.58
N GLY A 94 24.15 43.71 -20.61
CA GLY A 94 24.02 43.91 -19.14
C GLY A 94 24.10 45.38 -18.63
N PRO A 95 24.43 45.65 -17.33
CA PRO A 95 25.58 45.12 -16.55
C PRO A 95 25.18 44.48 -15.18
N THR A 96 25.93 43.57 -14.55
CA THR A 96 27.29 43.59 -13.95
C THR A 96 27.42 44.37 -12.62
N THR A 97 27.45 43.65 -11.49
CA THR A 97 28.13 44.07 -10.25
C THR A 97 28.75 42.85 -9.55
N THR A 98 29.96 43.00 -9.03
CA THR A 98 30.79 41.91 -8.46
C THR A 98 31.06 42.17 -6.98
N THR A 99 30.90 41.18 -6.09
CA THR A 99 31.68 41.02 -4.84
C THR A 99 31.32 39.74 -4.07
N GLY A 100 32.27 39.20 -3.29
CA GLY A 100 31.98 38.50 -2.04
C GLY A 100 32.16 36.97 -2.04
N THR A 101 33.22 36.48 -1.39
CA THR A 101 33.56 35.06 -1.24
C THR A 101 33.14 34.51 0.14
N VAL A 102 32.87 33.20 0.20
CA VAL A 102 32.82 32.33 1.41
C VAL A 102 31.65 32.55 2.40
N THR A 103 30.74 31.57 2.49
CA THR A 103 30.58 30.74 3.71
C THR A 103 29.72 29.51 3.45
N SER A 104 30.15 28.36 3.97
CA SER A 104 29.31 27.18 4.18
C SER A 104 28.35 27.44 5.35
N GLY A 105 27.05 27.23 5.15
CA GLY A 105 26.05 27.40 6.20
C GLY A 105 24.94 26.37 6.08
N ALA A 106 24.80 25.51 7.09
CA ALA A 106 23.70 24.57 7.19
C ALA A 106 22.40 25.27 7.63
N GLY A 107 21.26 24.68 7.23
CA GLY A 107 20.00 24.86 7.94
C GLY A 107 19.03 25.90 7.38
N SER A 108 17.91 25.39 6.86
CA SER A 108 16.65 25.69 7.53
C SER A 108 15.76 24.44 7.55
N ALA A 109 15.81 23.72 8.67
CA ALA A 109 14.64 22.97 9.11
C ALA A 109 13.58 24.02 9.48
N ALA A 110 12.80 24.44 8.48
CA ALA A 110 11.70 25.37 8.66
C ALA A 110 10.57 24.66 9.40
N GLY A 111 10.71 24.53 10.72
CA GLY A 111 9.60 24.21 11.61
C GLY A 111 8.51 25.23 11.35
N ALA A 112 7.33 24.76 10.94
CA ALA A 112 6.23 25.62 10.54
C ALA A 112 5.90 26.60 11.68
N ALA A 113 5.62 27.86 11.32
CA ALA A 113 5.15 28.85 12.29
C ALA A 113 3.88 28.33 12.98
N PRO A 114 3.63 28.65 14.27
CA PRO A 114 2.48 28.13 15.00
C PRO A 114 1.15 28.48 14.30
N GLY A 115 0.58 27.51 13.58
CA GLY A 115 -0.66 27.65 12.81
C GLY A 115 -0.57 27.33 11.31
N GLU A 116 0.61 27.25 10.70
CA GLU A 116 0.73 26.78 9.31
C GLU A 116 0.79 25.24 9.22
N MET A 117 -0.03 24.65 8.35
CA MET A 117 0.13 23.26 7.92
C MET A 117 1.49 23.06 7.24
N THR A 118 2.15 21.95 7.55
CA THR A 118 3.40 21.58 6.89
C THR A 118 3.15 21.29 5.40
N TRP A 119 4.21 21.26 4.59
CA TRP A 119 4.07 21.02 3.16
C TRP A 119 3.52 19.63 2.83
N TYR A 120 3.81 18.61 3.65
CA TYR A 120 3.27 17.27 3.46
C TYR A 120 1.80 17.18 3.95
N ASP A 121 1.42 17.88 5.03
CA ASP A 121 0.01 17.99 5.42
C ASP A 121 -0.81 18.69 4.33
N LYS A 122 -0.23 19.70 3.65
CA LYS A 122 -0.82 20.35 2.46
C LYS A 122 -0.98 19.40 1.26
N LEU A 123 -0.18 18.32 1.13
CA LEU A 123 -0.39 17.27 0.12
C LEU A 123 -1.51 16.30 0.53
N VAL A 124 -1.49 15.88 1.79
CA VAL A 124 -2.46 14.95 2.38
C VAL A 124 -3.88 15.50 2.33
N ASN A 125 -4.06 16.81 2.52
CA ASN A 125 -5.37 17.48 2.48
C ASN A 125 -5.87 17.84 1.07
N ARG A 126 -5.14 17.51 -0.02
CA ARG A 126 -5.57 17.84 -1.39
C ARG A 126 -6.87 17.11 -1.76
N PRO A 127 -7.78 17.74 -2.53
CA PRO A 127 -8.91 17.06 -3.14
C PRO A 127 -8.46 15.87 -3.99
N ILE A 128 -9.03 14.69 -3.72
CA ILE A 128 -8.64 13.46 -4.42
C ILE A 128 -9.43 13.33 -5.73
N HIS A 129 -8.76 13.66 -6.83
CA HIS A 129 -9.29 13.53 -8.19
C HIS A 129 -8.79 12.23 -8.83
N GLU A 130 -9.61 11.18 -8.74
CA GLU A 130 -9.37 9.92 -9.44
C GLU A 130 -9.87 10.03 -10.90
N GLU A 131 -8.97 10.38 -11.82
CA GLU A 131 -9.17 10.22 -13.27
C GLU A 131 -9.61 8.78 -13.57
N GLY A 132 -10.47 8.55 -14.57
CA GLY A 132 -10.94 7.20 -14.89
C GLY A 132 -12.02 7.13 -15.95
N ASN A 133 -12.57 5.93 -16.12
CA ASN A 133 -13.81 5.68 -16.84
C ASN A 133 -14.87 5.12 -15.87
N TYR A 134 -16.07 4.81 -16.37
CA TYR A 134 -17.18 4.28 -15.56
C TYR A 134 -16.83 3.01 -14.77
N TRP A 135 -15.99 2.14 -15.32
CA TRP A 135 -15.67 0.84 -14.72
C TRP A 135 -14.52 0.91 -13.74
N MET A 136 -13.46 1.65 -14.07
CA MET A 136 -12.23 1.68 -13.28
C MET A 136 -11.56 3.06 -13.30
N PRO A 137 -10.96 3.49 -12.16
CA PRO A 137 -10.09 4.64 -12.14
C PRO A 137 -8.79 4.31 -12.90
N LYS A 138 -8.22 5.31 -13.58
CA LYS A 138 -6.98 5.22 -14.34
C LYS A 138 -5.85 4.76 -13.43
N SER A 139 -5.12 3.73 -13.86
CA SER A 139 -4.06 3.19 -13.02
C SER A 139 -2.80 4.07 -13.02
N VAL A 140 -2.06 3.99 -11.91
CA VAL A 140 -0.80 4.69 -11.66
C VAL A 140 0.26 3.72 -11.12
N ASN A 141 0.23 2.44 -11.52
CA ASN A 141 1.17 1.40 -11.08
C ASN A 141 1.72 0.63 -12.29
N THR A 142 3.00 0.23 -12.27
CA THR A 142 3.65 -0.42 -13.45
C THR A 142 3.16 -1.84 -13.76
N VAL A 143 2.40 -2.49 -12.86
CA VAL A 143 2.00 -3.92 -13.01
C VAL A 143 0.50 -4.14 -13.23
N THR A 144 -0.21 -3.15 -13.76
CA THR A 144 -1.68 -3.16 -13.85
C THR A 144 -2.23 -3.41 -15.23
N ASP A 145 -1.45 -3.20 -16.28
CA ASP A 145 -1.91 -3.30 -17.68
C ASP A 145 -2.48 -4.69 -17.99
N ASP A 146 -1.84 -5.76 -17.48
CA ASP A 146 -2.32 -7.14 -17.58
C ASP A 146 -3.70 -7.32 -16.90
N SER A 147 -3.92 -6.69 -15.73
CA SER A 147 -5.19 -6.77 -15.00
C SER A 147 -6.31 -6.00 -15.69
N ASP A 148 -6.03 -4.79 -16.15
CA ASP A 148 -7.01 -3.94 -16.84
C ASP A 148 -7.39 -4.55 -18.21
N PHE A 149 -6.41 -5.08 -18.95
CA PHE A 149 -6.66 -5.83 -20.19
C PHE A 149 -7.53 -7.07 -19.97
N MET A 150 -7.27 -7.85 -18.91
CA MET A 150 -8.11 -9.01 -18.56
C MET A 150 -9.52 -8.60 -18.17
N PHE A 151 -9.69 -7.55 -17.38
CA PHE A 151 -11.00 -7.02 -17.03
C PHE A 151 -11.82 -6.66 -18.27
N PHE A 152 -11.27 -5.87 -19.20
CA PHE A 152 -11.98 -5.48 -20.41
C PHE A 152 -12.21 -6.65 -21.39
N SER A 153 -11.29 -7.61 -21.45
CA SER A 153 -11.44 -8.84 -22.25
C SER A 153 -12.60 -9.71 -21.74
N VAL A 154 -12.66 -9.95 -20.43
CA VAL A 154 -13.74 -10.72 -19.80
C VAL A 154 -15.08 -9.97 -19.88
N LEU A 155 -15.08 -8.66 -19.69
CA LEU A 155 -16.27 -7.82 -19.84
C LEU A 155 -16.83 -7.88 -21.28
N GLY A 156 -15.97 -7.72 -22.30
CA GLY A 156 -16.38 -7.83 -23.71
C GLY A 156 -16.93 -9.21 -24.06
N LEU A 157 -16.30 -10.27 -23.58
CA LEU A 157 -16.76 -11.66 -23.75
C LEU A 157 -18.11 -11.90 -23.07
N SER A 158 -18.28 -11.37 -21.85
CA SER A 158 -19.53 -11.48 -21.07
C SER A 158 -20.67 -10.72 -21.76
N VAL A 159 -20.42 -9.51 -22.26
CA VAL A 159 -21.38 -8.71 -23.04
C VAL A 159 -21.80 -9.44 -24.32
N PHE A 160 -20.84 -10.02 -25.05
CA PHE A 160 -21.13 -10.81 -26.25
C PHE A 160 -22.05 -12.00 -25.94
N PHE A 161 -21.68 -12.84 -24.96
CA PHE A 161 -22.49 -14.02 -24.62
C PHE A 161 -23.83 -13.65 -24.00
N PHE A 162 -23.91 -12.59 -23.19
CA PHE A 162 -25.17 -12.09 -22.64
C PHE A 162 -26.16 -11.77 -23.76
N PHE A 163 -25.77 -10.96 -24.75
CA PHE A 163 -26.65 -10.60 -25.86
C PHE A 163 -26.93 -11.78 -26.79
N ALA A 164 -25.95 -12.65 -27.07
CA ALA A 164 -26.15 -13.83 -27.91
C ALA A 164 -27.15 -14.82 -27.29
N ILE A 165 -27.00 -15.13 -25.99
CA ILE A 165 -27.90 -16.03 -25.26
C ILE A 165 -29.28 -15.40 -25.09
N ALA A 166 -29.36 -14.11 -24.70
CA ALA A 166 -30.64 -13.41 -24.59
C ALA A 166 -31.39 -13.37 -25.92
N ALA A 167 -30.71 -13.05 -27.03
CA ALA A 167 -31.30 -13.07 -28.37
C ALA A 167 -31.77 -14.46 -28.78
N ALA A 168 -30.99 -15.53 -28.49
CA ALA A 168 -31.40 -16.91 -28.76
C ALA A 168 -32.63 -17.33 -27.94
N VAL A 169 -32.67 -17.01 -26.65
CA VAL A 169 -33.82 -17.29 -25.77
C VAL A 169 -35.07 -16.54 -26.22
N ILE A 170 -34.95 -15.25 -26.56
CA ILE A 170 -36.06 -14.44 -27.11
C ILE A 170 -36.54 -15.03 -28.44
N TYR A 171 -35.62 -15.33 -29.36
CA TYR A 171 -35.93 -15.94 -30.66
C TYR A 171 -36.64 -17.29 -30.51
N PHE A 172 -36.15 -18.18 -29.64
CA PHE A 172 -36.79 -19.47 -29.39
C PHE A 172 -38.16 -19.30 -28.71
N THR A 173 -38.30 -18.38 -27.76
CA THR A 173 -39.58 -18.07 -27.12
C THR A 173 -40.62 -17.57 -28.12
N ILE A 174 -40.22 -16.78 -29.13
CA ILE A 174 -41.10 -16.28 -30.19
C ILE A 174 -41.42 -17.38 -31.21
N LYS A 175 -40.39 -18.09 -31.69
CA LYS A 175 -40.49 -19.10 -32.76
C LYS A 175 -41.23 -20.34 -32.32
N TYR A 176 -40.88 -20.89 -31.16
CA TYR A 176 -41.44 -22.12 -30.59
C TYR A 176 -42.57 -21.84 -29.59
N ARG A 177 -43.13 -20.62 -29.58
CA ARG A 177 -44.32 -20.29 -28.80
C ARG A 177 -45.45 -21.25 -29.14
N HIS A 178 -46.02 -21.91 -28.13
CA HIS A 178 -47.18 -22.78 -28.33
C HIS A 178 -48.33 -22.05 -29.04
N ARG A 179 -49.00 -22.76 -29.95
CA ARG A 179 -50.18 -22.28 -30.69
C ARG A 179 -51.25 -23.36 -30.65
N PRO A 180 -52.54 -23.01 -30.46
CA PRO A 180 -53.63 -23.97 -30.53
C PRO A 180 -53.57 -24.82 -31.81
N GLY A 181 -53.80 -26.12 -31.67
CA GLY A 181 -53.77 -27.09 -32.78
C GLY A 181 -52.37 -27.51 -33.27
N HIS A 182 -51.29 -26.87 -32.84
CA HIS A 182 -49.93 -27.30 -33.21
C HIS A 182 -49.37 -28.31 -32.21
N LYS A 183 -48.93 -29.47 -32.71
CA LYS A 183 -48.18 -30.48 -31.94
C LYS A 183 -46.68 -30.15 -32.02
N ALA A 184 -45.92 -30.50 -30.98
CA ALA A 184 -44.47 -30.36 -31.00
C ALA A 184 -43.85 -31.32 -32.04
N GLU A 185 -42.88 -30.84 -32.81
CA GLU A 185 -42.09 -31.68 -33.71
C GLU A 185 -41.09 -32.52 -32.91
N PRO A 186 -40.78 -33.76 -33.33
CA PRO A 186 -39.73 -34.56 -32.70
C PRO A 186 -38.36 -33.91 -32.90
N SER A 187 -37.68 -33.54 -31.80
CA SER A 187 -36.29 -33.08 -31.82
C SER A 187 -35.32 -34.24 -31.62
N ALA A 188 -34.14 -34.19 -32.26
CA ALA A 188 -33.04 -35.08 -31.92
C ALA A 188 -32.63 -34.88 -30.44
N ALA A 189 -32.30 -35.98 -29.75
CA ALA A 189 -31.99 -35.95 -28.32
C ALA A 189 -30.55 -35.48 -28.01
N HIS A 190 -29.65 -35.58 -29.00
CA HIS A 190 -28.23 -35.24 -28.91
C HIS A 190 -27.72 -34.76 -30.28
N ASN A 191 -26.56 -34.10 -30.30
CA ASN A 191 -25.83 -33.74 -31.51
C ASN A 191 -24.33 -33.61 -31.16
N ASP A 192 -23.58 -34.70 -31.34
CA ASP A 192 -22.16 -34.81 -31.03
C ASP A 192 -21.32 -33.64 -31.57
N ALA A 193 -21.62 -33.15 -32.77
CA ALA A 193 -20.87 -32.04 -33.37
C ALA A 193 -21.11 -30.72 -32.64
N LEU A 194 -22.35 -30.47 -32.19
CA LEU A 194 -22.70 -29.29 -31.38
C LEU A 194 -22.13 -29.42 -29.96
N GLU A 195 -22.22 -30.61 -29.38
CA GLU A 195 -21.72 -30.94 -28.03
C GLU A 195 -20.21 -30.82 -27.91
N VAL A 196 -19.46 -31.34 -28.89
CA VAL A 196 -18.01 -31.14 -28.99
C VAL A 196 -17.69 -29.65 -29.20
N THR A 197 -18.46 -28.94 -30.02
CA THR A 197 -18.23 -27.50 -30.28
C THR A 197 -18.39 -26.65 -29.01
N TRP A 198 -19.48 -26.83 -28.25
CA TRP A 198 -19.70 -26.05 -27.02
C TRP A 198 -18.86 -26.52 -25.83
N THR A 199 -18.15 -27.64 -25.93
CA THR A 199 -17.19 -28.09 -24.92
C THR A 199 -15.80 -27.55 -25.24
N VAL A 200 -15.31 -27.79 -26.46
CA VAL A 200 -13.95 -27.42 -26.87
C VAL A 200 -13.75 -25.90 -26.88
N ILE A 201 -14.72 -25.11 -27.35
CA ILE A 201 -14.55 -23.64 -27.44
C ILE A 201 -14.41 -23.01 -26.03
N PRO A 202 -15.32 -23.24 -25.06
CA PRO A 202 -15.12 -22.77 -23.69
C PRO A 202 -13.86 -23.31 -23.02
N THR A 203 -13.49 -24.59 -23.22
CA THR A 203 -12.23 -25.11 -22.67
C THR A 203 -11.01 -24.34 -23.18
N ILE A 204 -10.93 -24.04 -24.49
CA ILE A 204 -9.83 -23.22 -25.05
C ILE A 204 -9.83 -21.81 -24.45
N ILE A 205 -10.99 -21.18 -24.32
CA ILE A 205 -11.12 -19.84 -23.71
C ILE A 205 -10.65 -19.86 -22.25
N CYS A 206 -11.08 -20.85 -21.46
CA CYS A 206 -10.68 -21.01 -20.06
C CYS A 206 -9.17 -21.24 -19.92
N VAL A 207 -8.56 -22.07 -20.78
CA VAL A 207 -7.09 -22.29 -20.77
C VAL A 207 -6.33 -21.02 -21.12
N PHE A 208 -6.80 -20.23 -22.11
CA PHE A 208 -6.21 -18.95 -22.46
C PHE A 208 -6.28 -17.94 -21.32
N LEU A 209 -7.47 -17.76 -20.72
CA LEU A 209 -7.68 -16.85 -19.59
C LEU A 209 -6.86 -17.28 -18.36
N PHE A 210 -6.77 -18.58 -18.08
CA PHE A 210 -5.93 -19.12 -17.02
C PHE A 210 -4.44 -18.79 -17.25
N TYR A 211 -3.91 -19.06 -18.44
CA TYR A 211 -2.50 -18.79 -18.74
C TYR A 211 -2.15 -17.30 -18.59
N TYR A 212 -3.01 -16.40 -19.09
CA TYR A 212 -2.80 -14.96 -18.95
C TYR A 212 -2.91 -14.52 -17.48
N GLY A 213 -3.98 -14.92 -16.79
CA GLY A 213 -4.22 -14.59 -15.39
C GLY A 213 -3.14 -15.11 -14.45
N TRP A 214 -2.61 -16.31 -14.70
CA TRP A 214 -1.47 -16.87 -13.97
C TRP A 214 -0.21 -16.02 -14.14
N ARG A 215 0.14 -15.61 -15.36
CA ARG A 215 1.29 -14.74 -15.61
C ARG A 215 1.16 -13.41 -14.86
N ALA A 216 0.00 -12.76 -15.01
CA ALA A 216 -0.33 -11.51 -14.33
C ALA A 216 -0.25 -11.64 -12.80
N TYR A 217 -0.79 -12.73 -12.25
CA TYR A 217 -0.73 -13.06 -10.83
C TYR A 217 0.72 -13.16 -10.33
N ILE A 218 1.59 -13.90 -11.04
CA ILE A 218 3.01 -14.04 -10.68
C ILE A 218 3.72 -12.68 -10.64
N HIS A 219 3.45 -11.79 -11.60
CA HIS A 219 3.96 -10.41 -11.52
C HIS A 219 3.45 -9.68 -10.28
N ILE A 220 2.14 -9.73 -9.99
CA ILE A 220 1.53 -9.00 -8.86
C ILE A 220 1.98 -9.53 -7.49
N VAL A 221 2.30 -10.82 -7.33
CA VAL A 221 2.75 -11.38 -6.04
C VAL A 221 4.27 -11.41 -5.83
N THR A 222 5.07 -11.19 -6.87
CA THR A 222 6.54 -11.26 -6.79
C THR A 222 7.16 -9.86 -6.72
N PRO A 223 7.50 -9.34 -5.52
CA PRO A 223 8.12 -8.03 -5.40
C PRO A 223 9.52 -8.01 -6.04
N PRO A 224 9.90 -6.93 -6.74
CA PRO A 224 11.25 -6.80 -7.29
C PRO A 224 12.29 -6.62 -6.18
N GLN A 225 13.53 -7.01 -6.48
CA GLN A 225 14.66 -6.81 -5.58
C GLN A 225 14.92 -5.31 -5.39
N LYS A 226 15.28 -4.89 -4.16
CA LYS A 226 15.51 -3.48 -3.74
C LYS A 226 14.25 -2.59 -3.70
N ALA A 227 13.10 -3.13 -3.30
CA ALA A 227 11.93 -2.32 -2.98
C ALA A 227 12.12 -1.52 -1.66
N VAL A 228 11.51 -0.34 -1.58
CA VAL A 228 11.36 0.44 -0.33
C VAL A 228 10.40 -0.31 0.58
N GLU A 229 10.88 -0.78 1.72
CA GLU A 229 10.05 -1.53 2.68
C GLU A 229 9.38 -0.59 3.69
N ILE A 230 8.07 -0.76 3.86
CA ILE A 230 7.25 0.00 4.82
C ILE A 230 6.42 -1.02 5.61
N ASN A 231 6.52 -0.97 6.94
CA ASN A 231 5.70 -1.80 7.81
C ASN A 231 4.31 -1.16 7.97
N VAL A 232 3.26 -1.98 7.92
CA VAL A 232 1.86 -1.54 8.08
C VAL A 232 1.25 -2.28 9.26
N LEU A 233 0.77 -1.52 10.23
CA LEU A 233 -0.02 -2.03 11.34
C LEU A 233 -1.47 -1.55 11.19
N ALA A 234 -2.39 -2.50 11.02
CA ALA A 234 -3.82 -2.24 10.92
C ALA A 234 -4.52 -2.55 12.25
N MET A 235 -5.36 -1.63 12.71
CA MET A 235 -6.14 -1.74 13.95
C MET A 235 -7.50 -1.07 13.78
N ARG A 236 -8.48 -1.37 14.65
CA ARG A 236 -9.81 -0.74 14.63
C ARG A 236 -9.75 0.70 15.16
N TRP A 237 -9.91 1.73 14.34
CA TRP A 237 -10.08 1.77 12.88
C TRP A 237 -9.12 2.80 12.29
N SER A 238 -7.83 2.51 12.35
CA SER A 238 -6.73 3.37 11.91
C SER A 238 -5.62 2.57 11.23
N TRP A 239 -4.73 3.32 10.58
CA TRP A 239 -3.52 2.81 9.95
C TRP A 239 -2.30 3.40 10.67
N ASN A 240 -1.26 2.60 10.81
CA ASN A 240 0.08 3.08 11.13
C ASN A 240 1.05 2.53 10.08
N PHE A 241 1.75 3.44 9.41
CA PHE A 241 2.79 3.18 8.44
C PHE A 241 4.14 3.52 9.09
N THR A 242 5.02 2.54 9.25
CA THR A 242 6.38 2.74 9.77
C THR A 242 7.40 2.60 8.65
N HIS A 243 8.13 3.68 8.37
CA HIS A 243 9.17 3.77 7.36
C HIS A 243 10.52 3.27 7.91
N ALA A 244 11.46 2.93 7.02
CA ALA A 244 12.75 2.33 7.38
C ALA A 244 13.62 3.16 8.35
N ASN A 245 13.43 4.49 8.41
CA ASN A 245 14.12 5.38 9.35
C ASN A 245 13.39 5.54 10.71
N GLY A 246 12.33 4.78 10.96
CA GLY A 246 11.52 4.84 12.18
C GLY A 246 10.51 5.99 12.23
N VAL A 247 10.34 6.76 11.15
CA VAL A 247 9.20 7.67 11.00
C VAL A 247 7.92 6.84 10.92
N GLU A 248 6.90 7.28 11.65
CA GLU A 248 5.56 6.71 11.60
C GLU A 248 4.54 7.75 11.14
N ASP A 249 3.52 7.34 10.39
CA ASP A 249 2.38 8.18 10.01
C ASP A 249 1.07 7.39 9.89
N SER A 250 -0.07 8.09 9.76
CA SER A 250 -1.37 7.47 9.43
C SER A 250 -1.72 7.52 7.95
N ASP A 251 -0.94 8.26 7.16
CA ASP A 251 -1.01 8.30 5.71
C ASP A 251 0.20 7.58 5.12
N LEU A 252 0.01 6.86 4.01
CA LEU A 252 1.09 6.12 3.37
C LEU A 252 1.86 7.02 2.42
N HIS A 253 3.01 7.53 2.87
CA HIS A 253 3.92 8.31 2.05
C HIS A 253 4.86 7.39 1.26
N VAL A 254 4.99 7.59 -0.05
CA VAL A 254 5.82 6.76 -0.94
C VAL A 254 6.52 7.58 -2.02
N PRO A 255 7.70 7.15 -2.49
CA PRO A 255 8.36 7.74 -3.65
C PRO A 255 7.71 7.31 -4.98
N VAL A 256 7.70 8.20 -5.98
CA VAL A 256 7.35 7.85 -7.37
C VAL A 256 8.46 7.03 -8.05
N ASN A 257 8.09 6.15 -8.98
CA ASN A 257 8.97 5.34 -9.84
C ASN A 257 9.95 4.41 -9.10
N MET A 258 9.72 4.15 -7.81
CA MET A 258 10.44 3.14 -7.04
C MET A 258 9.47 2.07 -6.54
N PRO A 259 9.85 0.77 -6.60
CA PRO A 259 9.03 -0.28 -6.04
C PRO A 259 8.89 -0.11 -4.51
N VAL A 260 7.67 -0.26 -4.01
CA VAL A 260 7.35 -0.24 -2.59
C VAL A 260 6.84 -1.62 -2.19
N ARG A 261 7.37 -2.16 -1.11
CA ARG A 261 6.91 -3.40 -0.47
C ARG A 261 6.29 -3.06 0.87
N LEU A 262 5.04 -3.46 1.06
CA LEU A 262 4.33 -3.36 2.33
C LEU A 262 4.49 -4.69 3.08
N VAL A 263 4.92 -4.61 4.35
CA VAL A 263 5.00 -5.74 5.29
C VAL A 263 3.93 -5.51 6.35
N MET A 264 2.86 -6.32 6.33
CA MET A 264 1.60 -5.93 6.95
C MET A 264 1.13 -6.93 7.98
N THR A 265 0.65 -6.45 9.12
CA THR A 265 0.02 -7.27 10.17
C THR A 265 -1.06 -6.47 10.91
N SER A 266 -1.89 -7.14 11.70
CA SER A 266 -2.93 -6.51 12.52
C SER A 266 -2.84 -6.91 13.98
N THR A 267 -3.26 -6.00 14.86
CA THR A 267 -3.31 -6.17 16.32
C THR A 267 -4.63 -6.77 16.81
N ASP A 268 -5.69 -6.77 15.99
CA ASP A 268 -7.03 -7.15 16.42
C ASP A 268 -7.76 -8.13 15.48
N VAL A 269 -8.28 -7.65 14.34
CA VAL A 269 -9.16 -8.39 13.43
C VAL A 269 -8.60 -8.43 12.01
N LEU A 270 -9.32 -9.07 11.09
CA LEU A 270 -8.99 -8.98 9.68
C LEU A 270 -9.25 -7.55 9.18
N HIS A 271 -8.28 -7.00 8.44
CA HIS A 271 -8.42 -5.77 7.64
C HIS A 271 -7.93 -6.08 6.22
N ALA A 272 -8.04 -5.16 5.28
CA ALA A 272 -7.36 -5.28 4.00
C ALA A 272 -6.92 -3.93 3.48
N PHE A 273 -5.64 -3.81 3.13
CA PHE A 273 -5.12 -2.66 2.40
C PHE A 273 -5.68 -2.69 0.99
N TYR A 274 -6.34 -1.61 0.55
CA TYR A 274 -6.79 -1.49 -0.83
C TYR A 274 -6.65 -0.07 -1.38
N VAL A 275 -5.95 0.06 -2.51
CA VAL A 275 -5.78 1.30 -3.25
C VAL A 275 -6.22 1.07 -4.71
N PRO A 276 -7.43 1.50 -5.10
CA PRO A 276 -8.02 1.17 -6.41
C PRO A 276 -7.15 1.55 -7.61
N VAL A 277 -6.52 2.74 -7.58
CA VAL A 277 -5.65 3.23 -8.67
C VAL A 277 -4.36 2.42 -8.83
N LEU A 278 -3.91 1.70 -7.79
CA LEU A 278 -2.74 0.82 -7.86
C LEU A 278 -3.10 -0.64 -8.22
N ARG A 279 -4.41 -0.97 -8.25
CA ARG A 279 -4.95 -2.36 -8.30
C ARG A 279 -4.42 -3.28 -7.17
N THR A 280 -3.87 -2.70 -6.12
CA THR A 280 -3.28 -3.43 -5.00
C THR A 280 -4.32 -3.59 -3.90
N LYS A 281 -4.90 -4.79 -3.77
CA LYS A 281 -5.62 -5.26 -2.56
C LYS A 281 -4.84 -6.41 -1.94
N GLN A 282 -4.69 -6.39 -0.62
CA GLN A 282 -4.17 -7.51 0.16
C GLN A 282 -4.74 -7.49 1.57
N ASP A 283 -5.24 -8.64 2.01
CA ASP A 283 -5.77 -8.81 3.35
C ASP A 283 -4.64 -8.84 4.38
N ILE A 284 -4.88 -8.19 5.52
CA ILE A 284 -3.97 -8.02 6.65
C ILE A 284 -4.54 -8.82 7.81
N ILE A 285 -3.71 -9.72 8.33
CA ILE A 285 -4.19 -10.86 9.10
C ILE A 285 -3.45 -10.88 10.44
N PRO A 286 -4.15 -10.87 11.59
CA PRO A 286 -3.49 -10.92 12.89
C PRO A 286 -2.56 -12.13 13.03
N ARG A 287 -1.49 -11.95 13.79
CA ARG A 287 -0.49 -13.01 14.13
C ARG A 287 0.31 -13.57 12.95
N ARG A 288 0.26 -12.97 11.75
CA ARG A 288 1.14 -13.31 10.62
C ARG A 288 1.40 -12.09 9.75
N TYR A 289 2.51 -12.09 9.04
CA TYR A 289 2.76 -11.05 8.03
C TYR A 289 2.12 -11.41 6.69
N THR A 290 1.48 -10.44 6.05
CA THR A 290 1.12 -10.48 4.63
C THR A 290 1.87 -9.40 3.88
N TYR A 291 2.03 -9.58 2.56
CA TYR A 291 2.85 -8.71 1.74
C TYR A 291 2.05 -8.20 0.54
N ALA A 292 2.22 -6.92 0.24
CA ALA A 292 1.76 -6.33 -1.01
C ALA A 292 2.90 -5.51 -1.61
N TRP A 293 2.88 -5.31 -2.92
CA TRP A 293 3.84 -4.42 -3.56
C TRP A 293 3.21 -3.67 -4.73
N PHE A 294 3.80 -2.54 -5.08
CA PHE A 294 3.45 -1.71 -6.23
C PHE A 294 4.64 -0.81 -6.61
N ASN A 295 4.60 -0.20 -7.78
CA ASN A 295 5.54 0.85 -8.19
C ASN A 295 4.74 2.00 -8.78
N ALA A 296 4.58 3.08 -8.01
CA ALA A 296 3.68 4.17 -8.36
C ALA A 296 4.30 5.11 -9.41
N THR A 297 3.63 5.32 -10.54
CA THR A 297 4.18 6.02 -11.73
C THR A 297 3.80 7.50 -11.82
N LYS A 298 2.82 7.96 -11.03
CA LYS A 298 2.34 9.34 -11.04
C LYS A 298 2.34 9.91 -9.61
N PRO A 299 2.97 11.07 -9.37
CA PRO A 299 2.86 11.78 -8.10
C PRO A 299 1.42 12.27 -7.86
N GLY A 300 0.99 12.26 -6.61
CA GLY A 300 -0.39 12.61 -6.27
C GLY A 300 -0.87 12.02 -4.94
N THR A 301 -2.12 12.32 -4.61
CA THR A 301 -2.79 11.85 -3.38
C THR A 301 -3.96 10.96 -3.78
N TYR A 302 -3.98 9.72 -3.29
CA TYR A 302 -4.90 8.66 -3.72
C TYR A 302 -5.65 8.04 -2.54
N ARG A 303 -6.86 7.51 -2.77
CA ARG A 303 -7.67 6.94 -1.69
C ARG A 303 -7.09 5.62 -1.20
N LEU A 304 -6.94 5.50 0.11
CA LEU A 304 -6.76 4.24 0.81
C LEU A 304 -8.12 3.79 1.38
N HIS A 305 -8.43 2.51 1.21
CA HIS A 305 -9.62 1.87 1.76
C HIS A 305 -9.22 0.69 2.64
N CYS A 306 -10.01 0.44 3.68
CA CYS A 306 -10.12 -0.90 4.22
C CYS A 306 -11.10 -1.70 3.36
N ALA A 307 -10.69 -2.89 2.91
CA ALA A 307 -11.49 -3.75 2.03
C ALA A 307 -11.76 -5.13 2.64
N GLU A 308 -11.85 -5.21 3.97
CA GLU A 308 -12.30 -6.38 4.74
C GLU A 308 -13.06 -5.89 5.98
N TYR A 309 -14.16 -6.55 6.36
CA TYR A 309 -15.09 -6.01 7.35
C TYR A 309 -14.53 -6.11 8.78
N CYS A 310 -13.99 -5.00 9.28
CA CYS A 310 -13.38 -4.89 10.60
C CYS A 310 -14.31 -4.29 11.69
N GLY A 311 -15.64 -4.33 11.50
CA GLY A 311 -16.64 -3.88 12.49
C GLY A 311 -17.26 -2.51 12.21
N THR A 312 -17.94 -1.93 13.21
CA THR A 312 -18.82 -0.75 13.12
C THR A 312 -18.28 0.41 12.27
N ASN A 313 -17.05 0.86 12.51
CA ASN A 313 -16.46 2.01 11.80
C ASN A 313 -15.57 1.58 10.61
N HIS A 314 -15.78 0.38 10.04
CA HIS A 314 -15.04 -0.13 8.89
C HIS A 314 -15.01 0.86 7.71
N SER A 315 -16.15 1.46 7.36
CA SER A 315 -16.26 2.48 6.30
C SER A 315 -15.57 3.81 6.66
N GLN A 316 -15.25 4.01 7.93
CA GLN A 316 -14.56 5.18 8.48
C GLN A 316 -13.10 4.88 8.85
N MET A 317 -12.55 3.73 8.46
CA MET A 317 -11.17 3.37 8.80
C MET A 317 -10.15 4.38 8.25
N GLY A 318 -9.31 4.90 9.14
CA GLY A 318 -8.35 5.96 8.87
C GLY A 318 -8.95 7.36 8.83
N ILE A 319 -10.19 7.60 9.28
CA ILE A 319 -10.73 8.97 9.38
C ILE A 319 -10.16 9.70 10.61
N THR A 320 -9.42 10.78 10.36
CA THR A 320 -8.94 11.72 11.39
C THR A 320 -10.04 12.66 11.86
N GLY A 321 -9.78 13.45 12.90
CA GLY A 321 -10.69 14.52 13.33
C GLY A 321 -11.00 15.54 12.23
N PRO A 322 -12.09 16.34 12.39
CA PRO A 322 -12.48 17.35 11.41
C PRO A 322 -11.46 18.49 11.33
N THR A 323 -11.18 18.95 10.10
CA THR A 323 -10.36 20.14 9.81
C THR A 323 -11.22 21.21 9.12
N PRO A 324 -10.75 22.47 8.99
CA PRO A 324 -11.45 23.49 8.22
C PRO A 324 -11.74 23.07 6.76
N GLU A 325 -10.84 22.27 6.17
CA GLU A 325 -10.95 21.71 4.82
C GLU A 325 -11.85 20.46 4.78
N TRP A 326 -11.89 19.68 5.87
CA TRP A 326 -12.64 18.42 5.97
C TRP A 326 -13.53 18.39 7.23
N PRO A 327 -14.71 19.06 7.23
CA PRO A 327 -15.59 19.14 8.39
C PRO A 327 -16.17 17.81 8.90
N GLY A 328 -16.12 16.75 8.07
CA GLY A 328 -16.52 15.39 8.44
C GLY A 328 -15.37 14.46 8.85
N GLY A 329 -14.15 15.01 8.98
CA GLY A 329 -12.92 14.23 9.11
C GLY A 329 -12.35 13.78 7.77
N ARG A 330 -11.03 13.56 7.72
CA ARG A 330 -10.29 13.18 6.51
C ARG A 330 -9.87 11.71 6.60
N ARG A 331 -10.17 10.90 5.58
CA ARG A 331 -9.68 9.52 5.49
C ARG A 331 -8.19 9.48 5.14
N ALA A 332 -7.49 8.49 5.68
CA ALA A 332 -6.13 8.13 5.29
C ALA A 332 -5.97 8.00 3.76
N VAL A 333 -4.82 8.43 3.27
CA VAL A 333 -4.48 8.47 1.83
C VAL A 333 -3.12 7.82 1.57
N VAL A 334 -2.87 7.52 0.29
CA VAL A 334 -1.51 7.28 -0.21
C VAL A 334 -1.01 8.57 -0.86
N VAL A 335 0.13 9.08 -0.42
CA VAL A 335 0.81 10.24 -1.02
C VAL A 335 2.02 9.74 -1.79
N VAL A 336 1.94 9.78 -3.11
CA VAL A 336 3.07 9.53 -4.01
C VAL A 336 3.80 10.86 -4.20
N HIS A 337 5.01 10.95 -3.66
CA HIS A 337 5.86 12.12 -3.73
C HIS A 337 6.55 12.26 -5.08
N GLU A 338 6.76 13.50 -5.50
CA GLU A 338 7.76 13.87 -6.51
C GLU A 338 9.16 13.36 -6.14
N PRO A 339 10.08 13.18 -7.12
CA PRO A 339 11.46 12.74 -6.85
C PRO A 339 12.16 13.62 -5.80
N GLY A 340 12.78 12.99 -4.79
CA GLY A 340 13.41 13.67 -3.64
C GLY A 340 12.44 14.17 -2.56
N GLY A 341 11.13 14.18 -2.84
CA GLY A 341 10.10 14.62 -1.90
C GLY A 341 9.89 13.64 -0.75
N TYR A 342 10.01 12.33 -0.99
CA TYR A 342 9.84 11.31 0.03
C TYR A 342 10.97 11.37 1.08
N GLU A 343 12.22 11.49 0.62
CA GLU A 343 13.40 11.61 1.47
C GLU A 343 13.34 12.88 2.33
N ARG A 344 12.89 13.99 1.74
CA ARG A 344 12.63 15.24 2.48
C ARG A 344 11.53 15.06 3.52
N TYR A 345 10.42 14.42 3.17
CA TYR A 345 9.33 14.14 4.11
C TYR A 345 9.82 13.34 5.31
N LEU A 346 10.61 12.29 5.07
CA LEU A 346 11.19 11.47 6.13
C LEU A 346 12.12 12.27 7.06
N ALA A 347 12.93 13.19 6.51
CA ALA A 347 13.80 14.07 7.30
C ALA A 347 13.00 15.10 8.11
N ASP A 348 12.07 15.82 7.48
CA ASP A 348 11.25 16.86 8.10
C ASP A 348 10.36 16.25 9.22
N LYS A 349 9.73 15.09 8.97
CA LYS A 349 8.87 14.41 9.96
C LYS A 349 9.67 13.92 11.17
N ALA A 350 10.85 13.31 10.96
CA ALA A 350 11.72 12.85 12.05
C ALA A 350 12.24 14.00 12.95
N ALA A 351 12.56 15.14 12.35
CA ALA A 351 12.93 16.35 13.09
C ALA A 351 11.74 16.88 13.91
N SER A 352 10.52 16.88 13.35
CA SER A 352 9.32 17.36 14.03
C SER A 352 8.90 16.53 15.25
N SER A 353 8.96 15.19 15.16
CA SER A 353 8.54 14.28 16.24
C SER A 353 9.48 14.30 17.44
N SER A 354 10.76 14.61 17.20
CA SER A 354 11.78 14.66 18.25
C SER A 354 11.55 15.83 19.22
N ASN A 355 11.07 16.96 18.70
CA ASN A 355 11.03 18.26 19.37
C ASN A 355 9.62 18.71 19.83
N MET A 356 8.62 17.83 19.80
CA MET A 356 7.24 18.18 20.16
C MET A 356 6.99 18.11 21.68
N GLU A 357 6.26 19.10 22.21
CA GLU A 357 5.78 19.12 23.60
C GLU A 357 4.90 17.89 23.93
N PRO A 358 4.93 17.35 25.17
CA PRO A 358 4.28 16.09 25.50
C PRO A 358 2.76 16.06 25.26
N ASP A 359 2.04 17.13 25.60
CA ASP A 359 0.59 17.24 25.41
C ASP A 359 0.20 17.25 23.92
N LYS A 360 0.96 17.98 23.09
CA LYS A 360 0.79 18.04 21.64
C LYS A 360 1.14 16.71 20.98
N LEU A 361 2.20 16.05 21.45
CA LEU A 361 2.57 14.70 21.03
C LEU A 361 1.45 13.70 21.36
N GLY A 362 0.89 13.77 22.56
CA GLY A 362 -0.26 12.95 22.96
C GLY A 362 -1.51 13.18 22.13
N LYS A 363 -1.83 14.43 21.78
CA LYS A 363 -2.95 14.75 20.88
C LYS A 363 -2.74 14.14 19.50
N MET A 364 -1.55 14.30 18.93
CA MET A 364 -1.19 13.71 17.64
C MET A 364 -1.30 12.18 17.68
N LEU A 365 -0.83 11.54 18.74
CA LEU A 365 -0.93 10.09 18.94
C LEU A 365 -2.38 9.61 19.14
N TYR A 366 -3.23 10.38 19.83
CA TYR A 366 -4.65 10.07 20.00
C TYR A 366 -5.40 9.96 18.67
N GLU A 367 -5.05 10.79 17.68
CA GLU A 367 -5.60 10.71 16.32
C GLU A 367 -4.90 9.60 15.52
N LYS A 368 -3.56 9.56 15.54
CA LYS A 368 -2.73 8.67 14.71
C LYS A 368 -2.81 7.19 15.09
N LYS A 369 -2.85 6.87 16.39
CA LYS A 369 -2.96 5.51 16.92
C LYS A 369 -4.44 5.06 17.05
N GLY A 370 -5.38 5.81 16.46
CA GLY A 370 -6.80 5.44 16.34
C GLY A 370 -7.63 5.56 17.61
N CYS A 371 -7.09 6.11 18.69
CA CYS A 371 -7.81 6.27 19.96
C CYS A 371 -9.10 7.10 19.78
N ASN A 372 -9.07 8.11 18.91
CA ASN A 372 -10.19 8.95 18.48
C ASN A 372 -11.36 8.21 17.81
N ALA A 373 -11.16 6.97 17.34
CA ALA A 373 -12.24 6.16 16.77
C ALA A 373 -13.18 5.65 17.87
N CYS A 374 -12.63 5.35 19.05
CA CYS A 374 -13.34 4.73 20.17
C CYS A 374 -13.61 5.67 21.34
N HIS A 375 -12.68 6.57 21.64
CA HIS A 375 -12.75 7.58 22.70
C HIS A 375 -13.06 8.96 22.12
N THR A 376 -13.57 9.86 22.95
CA THR A 376 -13.93 11.24 22.60
C THR A 376 -13.21 12.24 23.50
N THR A 377 -13.25 13.52 23.13
CA THR A 377 -12.74 14.65 23.94
C THR A 377 -13.80 15.74 24.10
N ASP A 378 -15.08 15.37 24.10
CA ASP A 378 -16.24 16.27 24.16
C ASP A 378 -17.20 15.96 25.34
N GLY A 379 -16.86 14.94 26.14
CA GLY A 379 -17.70 14.44 27.24
C GLY A 379 -18.64 13.28 26.86
N GLY A 380 -18.90 13.04 25.56
CA GLY A 380 -19.80 11.98 25.11
C GLY A 380 -19.18 10.59 25.15
N ALA A 381 -19.91 9.57 25.60
CA ALA A 381 -19.45 8.18 25.49
C ALA A 381 -19.59 7.65 24.05
N ARG A 382 -18.67 6.78 23.60
CA ARG A 382 -18.79 6.07 22.31
C ARG A 382 -18.52 4.57 22.50
N VAL A 383 -17.46 4.02 21.89
CA VAL A 383 -17.07 2.60 22.06
C VAL A 383 -16.30 2.42 23.36
N GLY A 384 -15.47 3.40 23.69
CA GLY A 384 -14.89 3.62 25.00
C GLY A 384 -15.45 4.89 25.67
N PRO A 385 -15.04 5.15 26.93
CA PRO A 385 -15.36 6.39 27.62
C PRO A 385 -14.73 7.61 26.95
N THR A 386 -15.31 8.78 27.19
CA THR A 386 -14.66 10.07 26.93
C THR A 386 -13.35 10.19 27.71
N PHE A 387 -12.40 10.99 27.22
CA PHE A 387 -11.23 11.42 27.98
C PHE A 387 -11.46 12.75 28.73
N GLN A 388 -12.49 13.52 28.34
CA GLN A 388 -12.77 14.83 28.95
C GLN A 388 -13.05 14.70 30.46
N GLY A 389 -12.30 15.45 31.26
CA GLY A 389 -12.47 15.56 32.71
C GLY A 389 -12.29 14.24 33.49
N GLN A 390 -11.76 13.17 32.86
CA GLN A 390 -11.64 11.88 33.54
C GLN A 390 -10.38 11.78 34.41
N PHE A 391 -9.31 12.51 34.09
CA PHE A 391 -8.05 12.38 34.83
C PHE A 391 -8.23 12.76 36.31
N GLY A 392 -7.79 11.88 37.20
CA GLY A 392 -7.90 12.03 38.65
C GLY A 392 -9.26 11.66 39.26
N THR A 393 -10.27 11.31 38.46
CA THR A 393 -11.58 10.85 38.95
C THR A 393 -11.55 9.41 39.45
N GLU A 394 -12.50 9.02 40.31
CA GLU A 394 -12.78 7.60 40.59
C GLU A 394 -13.79 7.05 39.57
N ILE A 395 -13.52 5.84 39.07
CA ILE A 395 -14.43 5.07 38.22
C ILE A 395 -14.68 3.68 38.81
N THR A 396 -15.81 3.08 38.45
CA THR A 396 -16.12 1.67 38.76
C THR A 396 -15.70 0.77 37.59
N LEU A 397 -15.04 -0.34 37.91
CA LEU A 397 -14.65 -1.40 36.98
C LEU A 397 -15.74 -2.45 36.82
N ALA A 398 -15.63 -3.31 35.80
CA ALA A 398 -16.60 -4.35 35.48
C ALA A 398 -16.79 -5.40 36.61
N ASP A 399 -15.83 -5.53 37.52
CA ASP A 399 -15.89 -6.38 38.72
C ASP A 399 -16.52 -5.68 39.95
N ASN A 400 -17.00 -4.44 39.78
CA ASN A 400 -17.50 -3.53 40.81
C ASN A 400 -16.45 -2.95 41.77
N THR A 401 -15.16 -3.19 41.54
CA THR A 401 -14.11 -2.45 42.25
C THR A 401 -14.04 -1.00 41.76
N LYS A 402 -13.41 -0.13 42.56
CA LYS A 402 -13.15 1.26 42.19
C LYS A 402 -11.67 1.49 41.97
N VAL A 403 -11.35 2.30 40.97
CA VAL A 403 -9.98 2.74 40.70
C VAL A 403 -9.97 4.23 40.33
N LYS A 404 -8.88 4.91 40.71
CA LYS A 404 -8.62 6.28 40.29
C LYS A 404 -8.01 6.28 38.89
N VAL A 405 -8.46 7.17 38.01
CA VAL A 405 -7.89 7.39 36.68
C VAL A 405 -6.59 8.19 36.82
N ASP A 406 -5.51 7.51 37.19
CA ASP A 406 -4.16 8.06 37.30
C ASP A 406 -3.25 7.61 36.13
N GLU A 407 -1.99 8.01 36.15
CA GLU A 407 -0.99 7.66 35.14
C GLU A 407 -0.79 6.14 34.98
N ASN A 408 -0.85 5.39 36.10
CA ASN A 408 -0.69 3.94 36.09
C ASN A 408 -1.93 3.27 35.49
N TYR A 409 -3.13 3.72 35.86
CA TYR A 409 -4.37 3.25 35.25
C TYR A 409 -4.40 3.50 33.74
N ILE A 410 -3.97 4.67 33.27
CA ILE A 410 -3.91 4.98 31.83
C ILE A 410 -2.88 4.10 31.13
N ARG A 411 -1.67 3.96 31.69
CA ARG A 411 -0.62 3.08 31.15
C ARG A 411 -1.10 1.64 31.05
N GLU A 412 -1.67 1.11 32.12
CA GLU A 412 -2.19 -0.26 32.17
C GLU A 412 -3.37 -0.45 31.21
N SER A 413 -4.23 0.57 31.04
CA SER A 413 -5.30 0.54 30.04
C SER A 413 -4.77 0.52 28.59
N LEU A 414 -3.62 1.13 28.32
CA LEU A 414 -2.98 1.11 26.99
C LEU A 414 -2.30 -0.24 26.71
N LEU A 415 -1.54 -0.77 27.68
CA LEU A 415 -0.75 -2.00 27.50
C LEU A 415 -1.60 -3.27 27.71
N SER A 416 -2.49 -3.26 28.69
CA SER A 416 -3.31 -4.40 29.15
C SER A 416 -4.79 -3.98 29.33
N PRO A 417 -5.48 -3.51 28.26
CA PRO A 417 -6.83 -2.91 28.35
C PRO A 417 -7.89 -3.79 29.03
N GLN A 418 -7.70 -5.11 29.04
CA GLN A 418 -8.64 -6.06 29.63
C GLN A 418 -8.44 -6.27 31.14
N ALA A 419 -7.32 -5.80 31.72
CA ALA A 419 -7.03 -5.95 33.15
C ALA A 419 -7.94 -5.09 34.04
N LYS A 420 -8.30 -3.88 33.58
CA LYS A 420 -9.14 -2.92 34.32
C LYS A 420 -10.22 -2.31 33.42
N SER A 421 -11.10 -3.16 32.88
CA SER A 421 -12.20 -2.71 32.04
C SER A 421 -13.23 -1.89 32.85
N ARG A 422 -13.55 -0.68 32.37
CA ARG A 422 -14.54 0.21 32.99
C ARG A 422 -15.95 -0.35 32.84
N ALA A 423 -16.74 -0.31 33.92
CA ALA A 423 -18.14 -0.73 33.89
C ALA A 423 -18.94 0.02 32.80
N GLY A 424 -19.78 -0.71 32.07
CA GLY A 424 -20.62 -0.18 31.00
C GLY A 424 -19.99 -0.12 29.61
N PHE A 425 -18.70 -0.50 29.44
CA PHE A 425 -18.02 -0.54 28.14
C PHE A 425 -17.61 -1.97 27.76
N PRO A 426 -17.74 -2.37 26.48
CA PRO A 426 -17.36 -3.71 26.04
C PRO A 426 -15.83 -3.89 26.00
N PRO A 427 -15.31 -5.10 26.33
CA PRO A 427 -13.88 -5.45 26.30
C PRO A 427 -13.33 -5.49 24.86
N SER A 428 -13.15 -4.32 24.26
CA SER A 428 -12.98 -4.14 22.81
C SER A 428 -11.79 -3.28 22.40
N MET A 429 -11.10 -2.66 23.36
CA MET A 429 -9.87 -1.90 23.13
C MET A 429 -8.71 -2.87 22.85
N PRO A 430 -7.95 -2.69 21.74
CA PRO A 430 -6.74 -3.46 21.47
C PRO A 430 -5.61 -3.06 22.41
N SER A 431 -4.68 -3.98 22.68
CA SER A 431 -3.43 -3.66 23.38
C SER A 431 -2.51 -2.84 22.48
N PHE A 432 -1.80 -1.88 23.08
CA PHE A 432 -0.72 -1.09 22.48
C PHE A 432 0.67 -1.51 22.99
N GLU A 433 0.78 -2.66 23.67
CA GLU A 433 2.07 -3.23 24.07
C GLU A 433 2.97 -3.45 22.84
N GLY A 434 4.23 -3.00 22.94
CA GLY A 434 5.19 -3.00 21.83
C GLY A 434 4.92 -1.99 20.70
N GLN A 435 3.81 -1.23 20.75
CA GLN A 435 3.40 -0.29 19.69
C GLN A 435 3.54 1.20 20.09
N LEU A 436 3.78 1.48 21.36
CA LEU A 436 4.04 2.80 21.90
C LEU A 436 5.38 2.78 22.65
N LYS A 437 6.24 3.75 22.35
CA LYS A 437 7.46 4.04 23.09
C LYS A 437 7.12 4.78 24.39
N GLU A 438 8.01 4.76 25.37
CA GLU A 438 7.76 5.37 26.69
C GLU A 438 7.34 6.86 26.58
N LYS A 439 8.09 7.66 25.81
CA LYS A 439 7.77 9.07 25.52
C LYS A 439 6.39 9.27 24.85
N GLU A 440 5.90 8.27 24.11
CA GLU A 440 4.59 8.32 23.46
C GLU A 440 3.46 8.03 24.46
N ILE A 441 3.69 7.11 25.41
CA ILE A 441 2.78 6.84 26.53
C ILE A 441 2.69 8.06 27.45
N GLU A 442 3.83 8.64 27.82
CA GLU A 442 3.91 9.90 28.58
C GLU A 442 3.16 11.04 27.87
N GLY A 443 3.31 11.16 26.55
CA GLY A 443 2.59 12.13 25.73
C GLY A 443 1.07 11.94 25.80
N ILE A 444 0.57 10.72 25.57
CA ILE A 444 -0.87 10.40 25.66
C ILE A 444 -1.42 10.73 27.06
N ILE A 445 -0.68 10.40 28.13
CA ILE A 445 -1.04 10.76 29.51
C ILE A 445 -1.08 12.29 29.69
N ALA A 446 -0.10 13.03 29.17
CA ALA A 446 -0.08 14.49 29.22
C ALA A 446 -1.25 15.13 28.47
N PHE A 447 -1.63 14.56 27.32
CA PHE A 447 -2.81 15.00 26.58
C PHE A 447 -4.10 14.75 27.38
N ILE A 448 -4.30 13.55 27.95
CA ILE A 448 -5.49 13.25 28.76
C ILE A 448 -5.58 14.18 29.98
N LYS A 449 -4.43 14.52 30.62
CA LYS A 449 -4.35 15.52 31.71
C LYS A 449 -4.74 16.95 31.28
N SER A 450 -4.59 17.28 29.99
CA SER A 450 -4.95 18.61 29.46
C SER A 450 -6.46 18.79 29.26
N LEU A 451 -7.20 17.68 29.11
CA LEU A 451 -8.64 17.65 28.86
C LEU A 451 -9.44 17.72 30.18
N LYS A 452 -9.67 18.94 30.68
CA LYS A 452 -10.35 19.21 31.96
C LYS A 452 -11.88 19.24 31.84
#